data_AF-A0A0T0M411-F1
#
_entry.id   AF-A0A0T0M411-F1
#
_cell.length_a   1.000
_cell.length_b   1.000
_cell.length_c   1.000
_cell.angle_alpha   90.00
_cell.angle_beta   90.00
_cell.angle_gamma   90.00
#
_symmetry.space_group_name_H-M   'P 1'
#
loop_
_entity.id
_entity.type
_entity.pdbx_description
1 polymer ?
#
loop_
_entity_poly.entity_id
_entity_poly.type
_entity_poly.pdbx_seq_one_letter_code
_entity_poly.pdbx_strand_id
1 'polypeptide(L)'
;MTNKGMAKDTLDILAKKYYINENNEKVNIENELEICKRETVLFSSEELAELANKELPKTDFDTTFETWNCSSLKAILRLAEEENQEKIMCLNFASAKNPGGGFINGAEAQEESLARTSALYETQLQAWDYYTVHRAMESCFYSDMMIYSPKVPVFRKDKGELLVKPVLCNFITSPAVNAGVVKRQEPERVNEIFSAMDVRMDKMLALALKQGNETLILGAWGCGVFKNDPKEIAELFKKYLHGKYKNKFKRVVFAVLTKKEEMIKPFEEILK
;
A
#
# COMPACT_ATOMS: atom_id res chain seq x y z
N MET A 1 -14.14 -6.33 -18.64
CA MET A 1 -14.48 -4.92 -18.37
C MET A 1 -13.24 -4.07 -18.60
N THR A 2 -13.33 -2.87 -19.15
CA THR A 2 -12.14 -1.98 -19.28
C THR A 2 -11.77 -1.39 -17.91
N ASN A 3 -10.53 -0.92 -17.70
CA ASN A 3 -10.12 -0.28 -16.45
C ASN A 3 -11.01 0.93 -16.10
N LYS A 4 -11.36 1.75 -17.10
CA LYS A 4 -12.28 2.90 -16.94
C LYS A 4 -13.70 2.45 -16.60
N GLY A 5 -14.18 1.37 -17.23
CA GLY A 5 -15.49 0.78 -16.89
C GLY A 5 -15.52 0.27 -15.46
N MET A 6 -14.46 -0.39 -15.01
CA MET A 6 -14.32 -0.91 -13.65
C MET A 6 -14.21 0.20 -12.62
N ALA A 7 -13.50 1.28 -12.92
CA ALA A 7 -13.45 2.46 -12.06
C ALA A 7 -14.84 3.09 -11.89
N LYS A 8 -15.59 3.27 -13.00
CA LYS A 8 -16.97 3.79 -12.94
C LYS A 8 -17.88 2.88 -12.11
N ASP A 9 -17.86 1.57 -12.39
CA ASP A 9 -18.66 0.58 -11.66
C ASP A 9 -18.33 0.58 -10.16
N THR A 10 -17.05 0.74 -9.82
CA THR A 10 -16.59 0.84 -8.42
C THR A 10 -17.09 2.10 -7.73
N LEU A 11 -17.03 3.26 -8.40
CA LEU A 11 -17.61 4.49 -7.87
C LEU A 11 -19.13 4.36 -7.66
N ASP A 12 -19.83 3.70 -8.58
CA ASP A 12 -21.27 3.43 -8.45
C ASP A 12 -21.57 2.51 -7.25
N ILE A 13 -20.75 1.49 -7.00
CA ILE A 13 -20.85 0.61 -5.82
C ILE A 13 -20.62 1.39 -4.53
N LEU A 14 -19.58 2.23 -4.48
CA LEU A 14 -19.25 3.03 -3.29
C LEU A 14 -20.36 4.05 -2.98
N ALA A 15 -20.93 4.68 -4.01
CA ALA A 15 -22.06 5.60 -3.85
C ALA A 15 -23.34 4.87 -3.37
N LYS A 16 -23.62 3.67 -3.89
CA LYS A 16 -24.78 2.86 -3.49
C LYS A 16 -24.58 2.13 -2.16
N LYS A 17 -23.32 1.93 -1.75
CA LYS A 17 -22.89 1.16 -0.57
C LYS A 17 -23.28 -0.32 -0.61
N TYR A 18 -23.52 -0.86 -1.79
CA TYR A 18 -23.74 -2.28 -2.01
C TYR A 18 -23.37 -2.68 -3.44
N TYR A 19 -23.18 -3.97 -3.67
CA TYR A 19 -23.05 -4.55 -5.00
C TYR A 19 -23.87 -5.83 -5.14
N ILE A 20 -24.03 -6.32 -6.38
CA ILE A 20 -24.67 -7.61 -6.66
C ILE A 20 -23.55 -8.59 -7.00
N ASN A 21 -23.44 -9.69 -6.24
CA ASN A 21 -22.40 -10.68 -6.45
C ASN A 21 -22.73 -11.63 -7.61
N GLU A 22 -21.85 -12.59 -7.89
CA GLU A 22 -22.03 -13.58 -8.97
C GLU A 22 -23.22 -14.52 -8.76
N ASN A 23 -23.75 -14.62 -7.54
CA ASN A 23 -24.94 -15.39 -7.19
C ASN A 23 -26.25 -14.57 -7.26
N ASN A 24 -26.21 -13.35 -7.81
CA ASN A 24 -27.32 -12.38 -7.79
C ASN A 24 -27.77 -11.94 -6.38
N GLU A 25 -26.88 -12.04 -5.38
CA GLU A 25 -27.17 -11.61 -4.03
C GLU A 25 -26.73 -10.16 -3.81
N LYS A 26 -27.55 -9.39 -3.09
CA LYS A 26 -27.21 -8.03 -2.68
C LYS A 26 -26.25 -8.08 -1.48
N VAL A 27 -25.03 -7.63 -1.68
CA VAL A 27 -24.00 -7.53 -0.63
C VAL A 27 -23.87 -6.08 -0.19
N ASN A 28 -24.29 -5.79 1.03
CA ASN A 28 -24.17 -4.46 1.63
C ASN A 28 -22.76 -4.27 2.22
N ILE A 29 -22.15 -3.11 1.98
CA ILE A 29 -20.82 -2.72 2.49
C ILE A 29 -20.84 -1.39 3.23
N GLU A 30 -22.03 -0.86 3.56
CA GLU A 30 -22.21 0.45 4.20
C GLU A 30 -21.51 0.52 5.54
N ASN A 31 -21.67 -0.48 6.40
CA ASN A 31 -21.05 -0.47 7.73
C ASN A 31 -19.52 -0.47 7.63
N GLU A 32 -18.95 -1.35 6.81
CA GLU A 32 -17.51 -1.44 6.57
C GLU A 32 -16.96 -0.14 5.97
N LEU A 33 -17.72 0.48 5.06
CA LEU A 33 -17.35 1.75 4.42
C LEU A 33 -17.36 2.92 5.42
N GLU A 34 -18.40 3.05 6.25
CA GLU A 34 -18.46 4.12 7.25
C GLU A 34 -17.39 3.93 8.34
N ILE A 35 -17.10 2.69 8.74
CA ILE A 35 -16.02 2.38 9.70
C ILE A 35 -14.67 2.78 9.12
N CYS A 36 -14.31 2.32 7.92
CA CYS A 36 -12.99 2.57 7.37
C CYS A 36 -12.76 4.07 7.10
N LYS A 37 -13.78 4.81 6.66
CA LYS A 37 -13.71 6.27 6.50
C LYS A 37 -13.49 6.98 7.83
N ARG A 38 -14.31 6.67 8.85
CA ARG A 38 -14.21 7.32 10.16
C ARG A 38 -12.89 7.04 10.87
N GLU A 39 -12.35 5.83 10.71
CA GLU A 39 -11.11 5.41 11.37
C GLU A 39 -9.86 5.69 10.54
N THR A 40 -9.99 6.29 9.35
CA THR A 40 -8.84 6.74 8.56
C THR A 40 -8.11 7.86 9.29
N VAL A 41 -6.79 7.74 9.39
CA VAL A 41 -5.93 8.73 10.05
C VAL A 41 -4.80 9.15 9.13
N LEU A 42 -4.62 10.46 9.00
CA LEU A 42 -3.42 11.05 8.40
C LEU A 42 -2.36 11.22 9.48
N PHE A 43 -1.17 10.69 9.23
CA PHE A 43 0.01 10.89 10.07
C PHE A 43 0.97 11.88 9.42
N SER A 44 1.41 12.86 10.20
CA SER A 44 2.46 13.81 9.84
C SER A 44 3.84 13.15 9.81
N SER A 45 4.82 13.83 9.20
CA SER A 45 6.19 13.32 9.13
C SER A 45 6.85 13.26 10.53
N GLU A 46 6.45 14.16 11.42
CA GLU A 46 6.91 14.31 12.80
C GLU A 46 6.35 13.21 13.69
N GLU A 47 5.03 12.97 13.65
CA GLU A 47 4.40 11.86 14.40
C GLU A 47 5.00 10.52 14.01
N LEU A 48 5.27 10.31 12.71
CA LEU A 48 5.91 9.08 12.24
C LEU A 48 7.37 8.96 12.69
N ALA A 49 8.10 10.07 12.79
CA ALA A 49 9.45 10.07 13.35
C ALA A 49 9.44 9.70 14.84
N GLU A 50 8.48 10.23 15.61
CA GLU A 50 8.29 9.84 17.01
C GLU A 50 7.94 8.35 17.14
N LEU A 51 7.08 7.81 16.26
CA LEU A 51 6.77 6.39 16.24
C LEU A 51 7.99 5.53 15.91
N ALA A 52 8.81 5.95 14.94
CA ALA A 52 10.02 5.24 14.57
C ALA A 52 11.05 5.22 15.72
N ASN A 53 11.09 6.24 16.57
CA ASN A 53 12.03 6.32 17.69
C ASN A 53 11.57 5.58 18.96
N LYS A 54 10.36 5.00 18.98
CA LYS A 54 9.86 4.26 20.16
C LYS A 54 10.53 2.90 20.32
N GLU A 55 10.69 2.49 21.58
CA GLU A 55 11.12 1.13 21.91
C GLU A 55 10.13 0.11 21.36
N LEU A 56 10.66 -0.92 20.69
CA LEU A 56 9.85 -1.93 20.05
C LEU A 56 9.47 -3.04 21.05
N PRO A 57 8.22 -3.53 21.02
CA PRO A 57 7.79 -4.58 21.94
C PRO A 57 8.62 -5.85 21.75
N LYS A 58 8.90 -6.57 22.83
CA LYS A 58 9.47 -7.93 22.73
C LYS A 58 8.45 -8.87 22.09
N THR A 59 8.94 -9.76 21.26
CA THR A 59 8.12 -10.70 20.49
C THR A 59 8.74 -12.09 20.61
N ASP A 60 7.89 -13.12 20.61
CA ASP A 60 8.29 -14.52 20.72
C ASP A 60 7.70 -15.31 19.53
N PHE A 61 8.22 -14.99 18.35
CA PHE A 61 7.95 -15.68 17.09
C PHE A 61 9.04 -15.33 16.08
N ASP A 62 9.19 -16.13 15.04
CA ASP A 62 10.03 -15.81 13.89
C ASP A 62 9.19 -15.31 12.73
N THR A 63 9.66 -14.25 12.06
CA THR A 63 8.99 -13.74 10.85
C THR A 63 9.14 -14.73 9.70
N THR A 64 8.02 -15.13 9.10
CA THR A 64 8.02 -15.83 7.81
C THR A 64 8.08 -14.82 6.67
N PHE A 65 9.03 -14.99 5.77
CA PHE A 65 9.14 -14.17 4.56
C PHE A 65 8.78 -14.98 3.32
N GLU A 66 8.04 -14.36 2.40
CA GLU A 66 7.71 -14.95 1.11
C GLU A 66 7.79 -13.89 0.01
N THR A 67 8.09 -14.33 -1.22
CA THR A 67 7.99 -13.48 -2.42
C THR A 67 7.05 -14.15 -3.41
N TRP A 68 6.01 -13.45 -3.82
CA TRP A 68 4.99 -13.96 -4.73
C TRP A 68 4.97 -13.10 -5.99
N ASN A 69 5.04 -13.75 -7.16
CA ASN A 69 4.80 -13.08 -8.45
C ASN A 69 3.28 -12.92 -8.68
N CYS A 70 2.67 -11.98 -7.96
CA CYS A 70 1.24 -11.68 -8.06
C CYS A 70 0.94 -10.20 -7.76
N SER A 71 -0.28 -9.76 -8.07
CA SER A 71 -0.77 -8.45 -7.67
C SER A 71 -0.94 -8.38 -6.15
N SER A 72 -0.82 -7.17 -5.58
CA SER A 72 -1.16 -6.95 -4.16
C SER A 72 -2.61 -7.35 -3.87
N LEU A 73 -3.54 -7.14 -4.82
CA LEU A 73 -4.92 -7.64 -4.71
C LEU A 73 -4.98 -9.15 -4.53
N LYS A 74 -4.30 -9.92 -5.39
CA LYS A 74 -4.28 -11.39 -5.28
C LYS A 74 -3.65 -11.86 -3.97
N ALA A 75 -2.64 -11.15 -3.47
CA ALA A 75 -2.06 -11.43 -2.16
C ALA A 75 -3.06 -11.16 -1.03
N ILE A 76 -3.80 -10.04 -1.07
CA ILE A 76 -4.85 -9.71 -0.09
C ILE A 76 -5.91 -10.81 -0.07
N LEU A 77 -6.46 -11.20 -1.23
CA LEU A 77 -7.52 -12.19 -1.31
C LEU A 77 -7.09 -13.54 -0.74
N ARG A 78 -5.86 -13.98 -1.06
CA ARG A 78 -5.33 -15.24 -0.53
C ARG A 78 -5.08 -15.18 0.98
N LEU A 79 -4.41 -14.14 1.46
CA LEU A 79 -4.10 -14.02 2.89
C LEU A 79 -5.36 -13.81 3.74
N ALA A 80 -6.41 -13.21 3.19
CA ALA A 80 -7.69 -13.04 3.87
C ALA A 80 -8.44 -14.36 4.14
N GLU A 81 -8.08 -15.45 3.45
CA GLU A 81 -8.57 -16.81 3.71
C GLU A 81 -7.72 -17.54 4.78
N GLU A 82 -6.45 -17.14 4.93
CA GLU A 82 -5.45 -17.81 5.77
C GLU A 82 -5.27 -17.13 7.15
N GLU A 83 -5.51 -15.82 7.24
CA GLU A 83 -5.10 -14.96 8.36
C GLU A 83 -6.27 -14.13 8.92
N ASN A 84 -6.06 -13.53 10.11
CA ASN A 84 -7.00 -12.54 10.63
C ASN A 84 -6.96 -11.25 9.78
N GLN A 85 -8.03 -11.00 9.03
CA GLN A 85 -8.18 -9.84 8.14
C GLN A 85 -7.95 -8.48 8.82
N GLU A 86 -8.23 -8.36 10.13
CA GLU A 86 -7.97 -7.11 10.88
C GLU A 86 -6.48 -6.84 11.10
N LYS A 87 -5.61 -7.81 10.81
CA LYS A 87 -4.16 -7.78 11.05
C LYS A 87 -3.32 -7.78 9.77
N ILE A 88 -3.97 -7.81 8.60
CA ILE A 88 -3.33 -7.76 7.28
C ILE A 88 -3.20 -6.30 6.85
N MET A 89 -1.98 -5.87 6.53
CA MET A 89 -1.69 -4.54 5.99
C MET A 89 -1.07 -4.63 4.60
N CYS A 90 -1.63 -3.92 3.63
CA CYS A 90 -1.06 -3.74 2.31
C CYS A 90 -0.49 -2.33 2.14
N LEU A 91 0.77 -2.23 1.71
CA LEU A 91 1.36 -0.96 1.31
C LEU A 91 0.79 -0.54 -0.05
N ASN A 92 0.10 0.61 -0.09
CA ASN A 92 -0.32 1.26 -1.32
C ASN A 92 0.84 2.13 -1.85
N PHE A 93 1.29 1.84 -3.08
CA PHE A 93 2.37 2.55 -3.77
C PHE A 93 1.84 3.87 -4.33
N ALA A 94 1.65 4.82 -3.43
CA ALA A 94 0.75 5.94 -3.64
C ALA A 94 1.29 7.00 -4.59
N SER A 95 0.37 7.58 -5.33
CA SER A 95 0.47 8.94 -5.84
C SER A 95 0.51 9.91 -4.66
N ALA A 96 1.47 10.83 -4.66
CA ALA A 96 1.48 11.93 -3.72
C ALA A 96 0.38 12.97 -4.03
N LYS A 97 -0.11 13.01 -5.28
CA LYS A 97 -0.91 14.15 -5.78
C LYS A 97 -2.38 13.82 -6.02
N ASN A 98 -2.76 12.56 -6.16
CA ASN A 98 -4.14 12.20 -6.52
C ASN A 98 -4.59 10.95 -5.75
N PRO A 99 -5.72 11.01 -5.01
CA PRO A 99 -6.33 9.83 -4.41
C PRO A 99 -6.63 8.78 -5.49
N GLY A 100 -6.20 7.54 -5.26
CA GLY A 100 -6.35 6.43 -6.20
C GLY A 100 -5.53 6.62 -7.50
N GLY A 101 -4.57 7.54 -7.53
CA GLY A 101 -3.75 7.80 -8.70
C GLY A 101 -4.58 8.24 -9.91
N GLY A 102 -4.38 7.57 -11.04
CA GLY A 102 -5.12 7.80 -12.28
C GLY A 102 -6.32 6.87 -12.52
N PHE A 103 -6.85 6.18 -11.50
CA PHE A 103 -7.74 5.02 -11.72
C PHE A 103 -9.02 5.35 -12.48
N ILE A 104 -9.60 6.54 -12.25
CA ILE A 104 -10.81 7.03 -12.95
C ILE A 104 -10.58 7.12 -14.46
N ASN A 105 -9.35 7.48 -14.86
CA ASN A 105 -8.96 7.59 -16.26
C ASN A 105 -8.51 6.25 -16.87
N GLY A 106 -8.54 5.17 -16.09
CA GLY A 106 -8.16 3.83 -16.54
C GLY A 106 -6.65 3.55 -16.52
N ALA A 107 -5.86 4.37 -15.82
CA ALA A 107 -4.43 4.13 -15.65
C ALA A 107 -4.17 2.78 -14.95
N GLU A 108 -3.01 2.20 -15.21
CA GLU A 108 -2.65 0.86 -14.75
C GLU A 108 -1.34 0.89 -13.97
N ALA A 109 -1.49 0.91 -12.65
CA ALA A 109 -0.44 0.65 -11.67
C ALA A 109 -1.08 0.01 -10.42
N GLN A 110 -0.26 -0.26 -9.41
CA GLN A 110 -0.71 -0.96 -8.20
C GLN A 110 -1.78 -0.16 -7.44
N GLU A 111 -1.58 1.14 -7.22
CA GLU A 111 -2.57 2.00 -6.57
C GLU A 111 -3.91 2.01 -7.33
N GLU A 112 -3.88 2.20 -8.65
CA GLU A 112 -5.10 2.23 -9.44
C GLU A 112 -5.82 0.89 -9.44
N SER A 113 -5.09 -0.22 -9.36
CA SER A 113 -5.69 -1.54 -9.19
C SER A 113 -6.43 -1.64 -7.87
N LEU A 114 -5.79 -1.26 -6.75
CA LEU A 114 -6.39 -1.28 -5.42
C LEU A 114 -7.62 -0.36 -5.34
N ALA A 115 -7.55 0.84 -5.93
CA ALA A 115 -8.65 1.79 -5.98
C ALA A 115 -9.86 1.27 -6.79
N ARG A 116 -9.64 0.46 -7.83
CA ARG A 116 -10.72 -0.16 -8.62
C ARG A 116 -11.35 -1.39 -7.97
N THR A 117 -10.72 -1.96 -6.95
CA THR A 117 -11.16 -3.25 -6.39
C THR A 117 -11.58 -3.17 -4.93
N SER A 118 -11.53 -1.97 -4.34
CA SER A 118 -11.79 -1.75 -2.92
C SER A 118 -12.37 -0.35 -2.65
N ALA A 119 -12.68 -0.08 -1.39
CA ALA A 119 -13.05 1.25 -0.91
C ALA A 119 -11.85 2.16 -0.56
N LEU A 120 -10.61 1.80 -0.94
CA LEU A 120 -9.42 2.59 -0.60
C LEU A 120 -9.55 4.05 -1.01
N TYR A 121 -10.14 4.33 -2.17
CA TYR A 121 -10.38 5.69 -2.66
C TYR A 121 -11.20 6.53 -1.66
N GLU A 122 -12.24 5.99 -1.05
CA GLU A 122 -13.09 6.70 -0.07
C GLU A 122 -12.31 7.06 1.20
N THR A 123 -11.40 6.18 1.64
CA THR A 123 -10.53 6.47 2.78
C THR A 123 -9.51 7.56 2.47
N GLN A 124 -8.90 7.51 1.28
CA GLN A 124 -7.95 8.52 0.84
C GLN A 124 -8.59 9.92 0.76
N LEU A 125 -9.88 10.01 0.39
CA LEU A 125 -10.62 11.27 0.40
C LEU A 125 -10.82 11.89 1.80
N GLN A 126 -10.61 11.13 2.88
CA GLN A 126 -10.70 11.66 4.25
C GLN A 126 -9.42 12.39 4.68
N ALA A 127 -8.33 12.29 3.91
CA ALA A 127 -7.02 12.84 4.25
C ALA A 127 -6.53 13.85 3.20
N TRP A 128 -7.37 14.84 2.86
CA TRP A 128 -7.05 15.82 1.81
C TRP A 128 -5.77 16.62 2.06
N ASP A 129 -5.40 16.88 3.31
CA ASP A 129 -4.18 17.61 3.65
C ASP A 129 -2.91 16.93 3.12
N TYR A 130 -2.88 15.58 3.09
CA TYR A 130 -1.80 14.83 2.44
C TYR A 130 -1.61 15.28 0.99
N TYR A 131 -2.69 15.39 0.21
CA TYR A 131 -2.61 15.74 -1.20
C TYR A 131 -2.37 17.23 -1.40
N THR A 132 -2.96 18.08 -0.56
CA THR A 132 -2.77 19.54 -0.60
C THR A 132 -1.29 19.88 -0.40
N VAL A 133 -0.65 19.32 0.64
CA VAL A 133 0.77 19.52 0.92
C VAL A 133 1.62 19.05 -0.26
N HIS A 134 1.45 17.81 -0.73
CA HIS A 134 2.26 17.26 -1.81
C HIS A 134 2.05 17.91 -3.18
N ARG A 135 0.87 18.50 -3.44
CA ARG A 135 0.62 19.29 -4.66
C ARG A 135 1.34 20.62 -4.64
N ALA A 136 1.52 21.22 -3.46
CA ALA A 136 2.26 22.47 -3.28
C ALA A 136 3.79 22.26 -3.29
N MET A 137 4.27 21.03 -3.12
CA MET A 137 5.69 20.71 -3.22
C MET A 137 6.20 20.73 -4.66
N GLU A 138 7.29 21.45 -4.90
CA GLU A 138 8.04 21.41 -6.16
C GLU A 138 8.85 20.11 -6.28
N SER A 139 9.55 19.75 -5.19
CA SER A 139 10.42 18.58 -5.15
C SER A 139 9.62 17.28 -5.17
N CYS A 140 10.08 16.33 -5.99
CA CYS A 140 9.45 15.02 -6.14
C CYS A 140 10.00 13.96 -5.17
N PHE A 141 10.74 14.40 -4.15
CA PHE A 141 11.02 13.61 -2.95
C PHE A 141 9.75 13.34 -2.13
N TYR A 142 8.76 14.23 -2.23
CA TYR A 142 7.57 14.27 -1.39
C TYR A 142 7.92 14.31 0.11
N SER A 143 6.95 14.05 0.98
CA SER A 143 7.15 13.97 2.42
C SER A 143 7.02 12.54 2.93
N ASP A 144 7.20 12.36 4.23
CA ASP A 144 6.98 11.07 4.88
C ASP A 144 5.55 10.91 5.41
N MET A 145 4.64 11.85 5.12
CA MET A 145 3.24 11.73 5.53
C MET A 145 2.62 10.43 5.01
N MET A 146 1.77 9.82 5.83
CA MET A 146 1.11 8.55 5.48
C MET A 146 -0.36 8.58 5.88
N ILE A 147 -1.21 7.97 5.05
CA ILE A 147 -2.61 7.72 5.40
C ILE A 147 -2.71 6.26 5.84
N TYR A 148 -3.19 6.04 7.07
CA TYR A 148 -3.58 4.71 7.53
C TYR A 148 -5.09 4.53 7.34
N SER A 149 -5.47 3.54 6.54
CA SER A 149 -6.85 3.21 6.23
C SER A 149 -7.18 1.82 6.78
N PRO A 150 -7.80 1.71 7.97
CA PRO A 150 -8.12 0.41 8.55
C PRO A 150 -9.36 -0.23 7.92
N LYS A 151 -9.42 -1.57 7.92
CA LYS A 151 -10.63 -2.35 7.61
C LYS A 151 -11.30 -1.97 6.28
N VAL A 152 -10.51 -1.68 5.25
CA VAL A 152 -11.04 -1.29 3.94
C VAL A 152 -11.64 -2.51 3.25
N PRO A 153 -12.93 -2.49 2.86
CA PRO A 153 -13.52 -3.58 2.11
C PRO A 153 -12.95 -3.66 0.69
N VAL A 154 -12.42 -4.84 0.36
CA VAL A 154 -12.02 -5.28 -0.98
C VAL A 154 -13.12 -6.21 -1.50
N PHE A 155 -13.72 -5.88 -2.63
CA PHE A 155 -14.95 -6.52 -3.12
C PHE A 155 -14.83 -7.03 -4.56
N ARG A 156 -13.64 -6.99 -5.15
CA ARG A 156 -13.42 -7.39 -6.56
C ARG A 156 -12.14 -8.21 -6.75
N LYS A 157 -12.14 -9.10 -7.74
CA LYS A 157 -10.96 -9.82 -8.27
C LYS A 157 -10.31 -9.06 -9.43
N ASP A 158 -9.09 -9.46 -9.84
CA ASP A 158 -8.29 -8.75 -10.86
C ASP A 158 -9.02 -8.55 -12.21
N LYS A 159 -9.86 -9.50 -12.65
CA LYS A 159 -10.57 -9.43 -13.94
C LYS A 159 -11.91 -8.69 -13.86
N GLY A 160 -12.27 -8.24 -12.66
CA GLY A 160 -13.43 -7.41 -12.41
C GLY A 160 -14.60 -8.13 -11.74
N GLU A 161 -14.48 -9.45 -11.49
CA GLU A 161 -15.53 -10.22 -10.82
C GLU A 161 -15.73 -9.73 -9.38
N LEU A 162 -16.98 -9.52 -8.98
CA LEU A 162 -17.34 -9.14 -7.62
C LEU A 162 -17.31 -10.35 -6.70
N LEU A 163 -16.81 -10.19 -5.48
CA LEU A 163 -16.68 -11.28 -4.50
C LEU A 163 -18.03 -11.66 -3.91
N VAL A 164 -18.22 -12.92 -3.53
CA VAL A 164 -19.43 -13.36 -2.80
C VAL A 164 -19.60 -12.57 -1.49
N LYS A 165 -18.49 -12.30 -0.79
CA LYS A 165 -18.40 -11.44 0.40
C LYS A 165 -17.12 -10.59 0.30
N PRO A 166 -17.13 -9.31 0.70
CA PRO A 166 -15.91 -8.52 0.76
C PRO A 166 -14.93 -9.11 1.77
N VAL A 167 -13.63 -8.93 1.52
CA VAL A 167 -12.58 -9.15 2.51
C VAL A 167 -12.06 -7.81 3.00
N LEU A 168 -11.58 -7.75 4.24
CA LEU A 168 -11.03 -6.54 4.82
C LEU A 168 -9.51 -6.54 4.75
N CYS A 169 -8.93 -5.37 4.52
CA CYS A 169 -7.49 -5.17 4.59
C CYS A 169 -7.18 -3.76 5.11
N ASN A 170 -6.15 -3.61 5.93
CA ASN A 170 -5.61 -2.31 6.30
C ASN A 170 -4.68 -1.82 5.19
N PHE A 171 -4.65 -0.52 4.93
CA PHE A 171 -3.71 0.06 3.97
C PHE A 171 -2.85 1.13 4.62
N ILE A 172 -1.57 1.17 4.26
CA ILE A 172 -0.74 2.35 4.42
C ILE A 172 -0.55 2.95 3.03
N THR A 173 -0.99 4.19 2.84
CA THR A 173 -0.74 4.98 1.63
C THR A 173 0.48 5.86 1.87
N SER A 174 1.57 5.59 1.16
CA SER A 174 2.80 6.37 1.25
C SER A 174 3.46 6.53 -0.13
N PRO A 175 3.89 7.74 -0.51
CA PRO A 175 4.52 7.97 -1.80
C PRO A 175 6.01 7.64 -1.72
N ALA A 176 6.50 6.78 -2.61
CA ALA A 176 7.93 6.68 -2.83
C ALA A 176 8.44 7.98 -3.48
N VAL A 177 9.75 8.24 -3.37
CA VAL A 177 10.39 9.30 -4.15
C VAL A 177 10.17 9.02 -5.64
N ASN A 178 9.76 10.02 -6.41
CA ASN A 178 9.73 9.88 -7.86
C ASN A 178 11.13 10.11 -8.44
N ALA A 179 11.98 9.08 -8.29
CA ALA A 179 13.38 9.08 -8.70
C ALA A 179 13.57 9.44 -10.18
N GLY A 180 12.63 9.06 -11.05
CA GLY A 180 12.66 9.43 -12.46
C GLY A 180 12.50 10.93 -12.72
N VAL A 181 11.74 11.64 -11.87
CA VAL A 181 11.62 13.10 -11.95
C VAL A 181 12.81 13.77 -11.27
N VAL A 182 13.23 13.30 -10.09
CA VAL A 182 14.42 13.83 -9.39
C VAL A 182 15.65 13.76 -10.29
N LYS A 183 15.94 12.62 -10.92
CA LYS A 183 17.07 12.47 -11.87
C LYS A 183 17.05 13.47 -13.03
N ARG A 184 15.87 13.98 -13.41
CA ARG A 184 15.70 14.91 -14.53
C ARG A 184 15.69 16.38 -14.09
N GLN A 185 15.11 16.69 -12.93
CA GLN A 185 14.82 18.06 -12.50
C GLN A 185 15.67 18.53 -11.31
N GLU A 186 16.19 17.60 -10.51
CA GLU A 186 17.02 17.83 -9.32
C GLU A 186 18.22 16.85 -9.34
N PRO A 187 19.02 16.78 -10.44
CA PRO A 187 20.06 15.76 -10.63
C PRO A 187 21.14 15.78 -9.54
N GLU A 188 21.41 16.94 -8.95
CA GLU A 188 22.35 17.12 -7.83
C GLU A 188 21.90 16.39 -6.55
N ARG A 189 20.60 16.11 -6.41
CA ARG A 189 20.01 15.46 -5.24
C ARG A 189 19.80 13.96 -5.42
N VAL A 190 20.20 13.37 -6.55
CA VAL A 190 19.99 11.94 -6.84
C VAL A 190 20.57 11.03 -5.76
N ASN A 191 21.71 11.41 -5.16
CA ASN A 191 22.35 10.64 -4.10
C ASN A 191 21.57 10.67 -2.76
N GLU A 192 20.59 11.58 -2.60
CA GLU A 192 19.73 11.65 -1.43
C GLU A 192 18.55 10.68 -1.50
N ILE A 193 18.20 10.16 -2.69
CA ILE A 193 17.01 9.32 -2.92
C ILE A 193 17.00 8.11 -1.98
N PHE A 194 18.14 7.40 -1.88
CA PHE A 194 18.27 6.23 -1.02
C PHE A 194 18.00 6.59 0.45
N SER A 195 18.61 7.68 0.94
CA SER A 195 18.43 8.13 2.33
C SER A 195 16.99 8.57 2.64
N ALA A 196 16.31 9.20 1.68
CA ALA A 196 14.91 9.58 1.84
C ALA A 196 14.00 8.35 1.90
N MET A 197 14.23 7.34 1.04
CA MET A 197 13.50 6.08 1.09
C MET A 197 13.81 5.26 2.35
N ASP A 198 15.05 5.32 2.85
CA ASP A 198 15.47 4.68 4.10
C ASP A 198 14.66 5.18 5.30
N VAL A 199 14.59 6.50 5.48
CA VAL A 199 13.79 7.14 6.54
C VAL A 199 12.31 6.80 6.40
N ARG A 200 11.78 6.86 5.18
CA ARG A 200 10.35 6.61 4.93
C ARG A 200 9.97 5.15 5.18
N MET A 201 10.87 4.22 4.89
CA MET A 201 10.65 2.80 5.16
C MET A 201 10.61 2.50 6.66
N ASP A 202 11.49 3.12 7.44
CA ASP A 202 11.47 3.04 8.91
C ASP A 202 10.11 3.49 9.46
N LYS A 203 9.67 4.67 9.03
CA LYS A 203 8.38 5.27 9.41
C LYS A 203 7.19 4.39 9.03
N MET A 204 7.22 3.78 7.84
CA MET A 204 6.15 2.91 7.35
C MET A 204 6.03 1.64 8.22
N LEU A 205 7.16 1.00 8.53
CA LEU A 205 7.17 -0.18 9.40
C LEU A 205 6.81 0.16 10.85
N ALA A 206 7.25 1.32 11.35
CA ALA A 206 6.84 1.83 12.67
C ALA A 206 5.32 1.99 12.76
N LEU A 207 4.70 2.60 11.73
CA LEU A 207 3.26 2.79 11.66
C LEU A 207 2.53 1.44 11.57
N ALA A 208 2.99 0.54 10.70
CA ALA A 208 2.40 -0.79 10.55
C ALA A 208 2.38 -1.55 11.88
N LEU A 209 3.49 -1.53 12.61
CA LEU A 209 3.61 -2.16 13.92
C LEU A 209 2.75 -1.47 14.98
N LYS A 210 2.74 -0.13 15.02
CA LYS A 210 1.95 0.66 15.98
C LYS A 210 0.46 0.37 15.85
N GLN A 211 -0.02 0.18 14.62
CA GLN A 211 -1.41 -0.16 14.32
C GLN A 211 -1.72 -1.65 14.55
N GLY A 212 -0.75 -2.42 15.03
CA GLY A 212 -0.92 -3.81 15.44
C GLY A 212 -1.11 -4.77 14.28
N ASN A 213 -0.57 -4.46 13.10
CA ASN A 213 -0.56 -5.37 11.96
C ASN A 213 0.48 -6.47 12.18
N GLU A 214 0.14 -7.68 11.74
CA GLU A 214 1.00 -8.87 11.92
C GLU A 214 1.45 -9.45 10.57
N THR A 215 0.63 -9.29 9.53
CA THR A 215 0.91 -9.77 8.17
C THR A 215 1.03 -8.58 7.22
N LEU A 216 2.20 -8.41 6.61
CA LEU A 216 2.46 -7.31 5.69
C LEU A 216 2.49 -7.78 4.24
N ILE A 217 1.80 -7.06 3.37
CA ILE A 217 1.87 -7.18 1.91
C ILE A 217 2.64 -5.98 1.39
N LEU A 218 3.88 -6.24 1.01
CA LEU A 218 4.85 -5.27 0.50
C LEU A 218 5.16 -5.58 -0.97
N GLY A 219 6.16 -4.91 -1.54
CA GLY A 219 6.62 -5.19 -2.90
C GLY A 219 7.55 -4.11 -3.42
N ALA A 220 7.63 -3.99 -4.76
CA ALA A 220 8.52 -3.08 -5.46
C ALA A 220 8.07 -1.60 -5.40
N TRP A 221 8.04 -1.05 -4.18
CA TRP A 221 7.55 0.29 -3.87
C TRP A 221 8.36 1.37 -4.60
N GLY A 222 7.71 2.07 -5.53
CA GLY A 222 8.34 3.13 -6.31
C GLY A 222 9.21 2.65 -7.48
N CYS A 223 9.32 1.34 -7.74
CA CYS A 223 10.18 0.81 -8.81
C CYS A 223 9.54 0.84 -10.21
N GLY A 224 8.24 1.11 -10.29
CA GLY A 224 7.48 1.22 -11.55
C GLY A 224 7.64 2.59 -12.22
N VAL A 225 6.57 3.38 -12.22
CA VAL A 225 6.56 4.74 -12.83
C VAL A 225 7.59 5.66 -12.18
N PHE A 226 7.85 5.50 -10.87
CA PHE A 226 8.75 6.36 -10.11
C PHE A 226 10.24 6.01 -10.26
N LYS A 227 10.59 4.89 -10.90
CA LYS A 227 11.97 4.53 -11.31
C LYS A 227 13.00 4.43 -10.17
N ASN A 228 12.58 4.05 -8.95
CA ASN A 228 13.54 3.59 -7.92
C ASN A 228 14.17 2.27 -8.36
N ASP A 229 15.40 2.00 -7.90
CA ASP A 229 16.07 0.72 -8.17
C ASP A 229 15.43 -0.37 -7.27
N PRO A 230 14.89 -1.47 -7.83
CA PRO A 230 14.36 -2.57 -7.03
C PRO A 230 15.39 -3.19 -6.07
N LYS A 231 16.68 -3.15 -6.39
CA LYS A 231 17.75 -3.63 -5.49
C LYS A 231 17.86 -2.76 -4.25
N GLU A 232 17.93 -1.43 -4.41
CA GLU A 232 18.01 -0.49 -3.30
C GLU A 232 16.78 -0.61 -2.38
N ILE A 233 15.57 -0.71 -2.97
CA ILE A 233 14.34 -0.89 -2.18
C ILE A 233 14.33 -2.23 -1.44
N ALA A 234 14.76 -3.32 -2.08
CA ALA A 234 14.86 -4.63 -1.43
C ALA A 234 15.92 -4.65 -0.31
N GLU A 235 17.06 -3.97 -0.51
CA GLU A 235 18.11 -3.81 0.50
C GLU A 235 17.61 -3.04 1.73
N LEU A 236 16.82 -1.98 1.54
CA LEU A 236 16.19 -1.26 2.65
C LEU A 236 15.21 -2.16 3.42
N PHE A 237 14.37 -2.93 2.72
CA PHE A 237 13.47 -3.88 3.38
C PHE A 237 14.27 -4.92 4.18
N LYS A 238 15.35 -5.45 3.59
CA LYS A 238 16.25 -6.39 4.27
C LYS A 238 16.87 -5.78 5.52
N LYS A 239 17.42 -4.57 5.42
CA LYS A 239 18.02 -3.81 6.53
C LYS A 239 17.07 -3.72 7.72
N TYR A 240 15.81 -3.34 7.48
CA TYR A 240 14.85 -3.14 8.56
C TYR A 240 14.25 -4.44 9.09
N LEU A 241 13.84 -5.35 8.21
CA LEU A 241 13.13 -6.57 8.60
C LEU A 241 14.05 -7.64 9.20
N HIS A 242 15.36 -7.60 8.92
CA HIS A 242 16.36 -8.41 9.62
C HIS A 242 17.09 -7.66 10.75
N GLY A 243 16.92 -6.35 10.82
CA GLY A 243 17.51 -5.48 11.85
C GLY A 243 16.47 -5.01 12.85
N LYS A 244 16.17 -3.71 12.83
CA LYS A 244 15.31 -3.02 13.80
C LYS A 244 13.95 -3.72 14.00
N TYR A 245 13.29 -4.15 12.93
CA TYR A 245 11.97 -4.79 12.95
C TYR A 245 12.03 -6.32 12.85
N LYS A 246 13.18 -6.93 13.16
CA LYS A 246 13.29 -8.38 13.21
C LYS A 246 12.24 -8.97 14.14
N ASN A 247 11.51 -9.96 13.63
CA ASN A 247 10.49 -10.69 14.38
C ASN A 247 9.38 -9.80 14.94
N LYS A 248 9.08 -8.65 14.30
CA LYS A 248 7.96 -7.77 14.70
C LYS A 248 6.67 -8.00 13.93
N PHE A 249 6.75 -8.70 12.81
CA PHE A 249 5.62 -9.13 11.99
C PHE A 249 5.67 -10.65 11.86
N LYS A 250 4.54 -11.34 12.00
CA LYS A 250 4.49 -12.80 11.88
C LYS A 250 4.80 -13.25 10.46
N ARG A 251 4.33 -12.48 9.47
CA ARG A 251 4.47 -12.81 8.05
C ARG A 251 4.68 -11.56 7.21
N VAL A 252 5.59 -11.64 6.25
CA VAL A 252 5.84 -10.58 5.27
C VAL A 252 5.86 -11.19 3.88
N VAL A 253 4.94 -10.75 3.03
CA VAL A 253 4.81 -11.17 1.65
C VAL A 253 5.19 -10.02 0.73
N PHE A 254 6.22 -10.21 -0.09
CA PHE A 254 6.55 -9.32 -1.19
C PHE A 254 5.77 -9.72 -2.44
N ALA A 255 4.64 -9.05 -2.70
CA ALA A 255 3.81 -9.26 -3.88
C ALA A 255 4.32 -8.38 -5.04
N VAL A 256 5.10 -8.98 -5.95
CA VAL A 256 5.77 -8.27 -7.05
C VAL A 256 5.28 -8.82 -8.39
N LEU A 257 4.19 -8.24 -8.92
CA LEU A 257 3.67 -8.60 -10.23
C LEU A 257 4.61 -8.09 -11.33
N THR A 258 5.34 -9.00 -11.97
CA THR A 258 6.28 -8.65 -13.03
C THR A 258 6.58 -9.83 -13.95
N LYS A 259 6.95 -9.51 -15.20
CA LYS A 259 7.56 -10.47 -16.14
C LYS A 259 9.09 -10.38 -16.18
N LYS A 260 9.66 -9.42 -15.45
CA LYS A 260 11.08 -9.09 -15.43
C LYS A 260 11.73 -9.64 -14.17
N GLU A 261 12.68 -10.54 -14.34
CA GLU A 261 13.42 -11.13 -13.21
C GLU A 261 14.16 -10.06 -12.41
N GLU A 262 14.71 -9.02 -13.06
CA GLU A 262 15.44 -7.96 -12.35
C GLU A 262 14.60 -7.19 -11.32
N MET A 263 13.27 -7.26 -11.43
CA MET A 263 12.33 -6.59 -10.53
C MET A 263 11.98 -7.45 -9.31
N ILE A 264 11.85 -8.77 -9.47
CA ILE A 264 11.39 -9.67 -8.40
C ILE A 264 12.55 -10.33 -7.65
N LYS A 265 13.63 -10.68 -8.35
CA LYS A 265 14.78 -11.39 -7.79
C LYS A 265 15.39 -10.70 -6.55
N PRO A 266 15.53 -9.36 -6.49
CA PRO A 266 16.03 -8.71 -5.29
C PRO A 266 15.18 -8.98 -4.04
N PHE A 267 13.86 -9.15 -4.20
CA PHE A 267 12.94 -9.44 -3.10
C PHE A 267 13.00 -10.90 -2.66
N GLU A 268 13.26 -11.84 -3.59
CA GLU A 268 13.51 -13.25 -3.27
C GLU A 268 14.80 -13.44 -2.45
N GLU A 269 15.78 -12.55 -2.62
CA GLU A 269 17.05 -12.57 -1.89
C GLU A 269 16.96 -11.98 -0.46
N ILE A 270 15.84 -11.33 -0.10
CA ILE A 270 15.53 -10.91 1.28
C ILE A 270 15.27 -12.14 2.18
N LEU A 271 14.82 -13.25 1.58
CA LEU A 271 14.47 -14.49 2.27
C LEU A 271 15.69 -15.23 2.84
N LYS A 272 16.91 -14.84 2.42
CA LYS A 272 18.19 -15.44 2.80
C LYS A 272 18.93 -14.56 3.81
#